data_AF-A0A7S2T377-F1
#
_entry.id   AF-A0A7S2T377-F1
#
_cell.length_a   1.000
_cell.length_b   1.000
_cell.length_c   1.000
_cell.angle_alpha   90.00
_cell.angle_beta   90.00
_cell.angle_gamma   90.00
#
_symmetry.space_group_name_H-M   'P 1'
#
loop_
_entity.id
_entity.type
_entity.pdbx_description
1 polymer ?
#
loop_
_entity_poly.entity_id
_entity_poly.type
_entity_poly.pdbx_seq_one_letter_code
_entity_poly.pdbx_strand_id
1 'polypeptide(L)'
;GYHEGVRGARADYIALAGFYLVYSFFEIDLTTPLSEAFERMASICAFPFEEGFTEEERGDKNAGLYCFRSVYVDVILREWMGLAQVKVYDESEWALGAAILLHHELDDEERERR
;
A
#
# COMPACT_ATOMS: atom_id res chain seq x y z
N GLY A 1 23.51 -1.21 4.96
CA GLY A 1 22.05 -1.42 5.06
C GLY A 1 21.38 -0.43 4.15
N TYR A 2 20.44 -0.86 3.32
CA TYR A 2 19.82 -0.11 2.20
C TYR A 2 19.09 1.22 2.56
N HIS A 3 19.24 1.73 3.79
CA HIS A 3 18.51 2.89 4.31
C HIS A 3 19.32 4.19 4.39
N GLU A 4 20.60 4.21 3.99
CA GLU A 4 21.40 5.46 4.00
C GLU A 4 21.05 6.42 2.86
N GLY A 5 20.52 5.92 1.74
CA GLY A 5 20.24 6.75 0.55
C GLY A 5 18.96 7.58 0.60
N VAL A 6 18.11 7.39 1.61
CA VAL A 6 16.76 8.01 1.68
C VAL A 6 16.69 9.13 2.72
N ARG A 7 17.76 9.34 3.50
CA ARG A 7 17.82 10.43 4.48
C ARG A 7 18.08 11.76 3.79
N GLY A 8 17.01 12.43 3.33
CA GLY A 8 17.08 13.84 2.95
C GLY A 8 16.36 14.24 1.66
N ALA A 9 15.87 13.29 0.86
CA ALA A 9 14.96 13.62 -0.23
C ALA A 9 13.55 13.84 0.34
N ARG A 10 12.89 14.96 0.00
CA ARG A 10 11.43 15.06 0.06
C ARG A 10 10.88 14.07 -0.96
N ALA A 11 10.80 12.80 -0.57
CA ALA A 11 10.27 11.74 -1.41
C ALA A 11 8.77 11.63 -1.12
N ASP A 12 7.95 11.88 -2.14
CA ASP A 12 6.54 11.51 -2.09
C ASP A 12 6.45 10.00 -2.30
N TYR A 13 5.91 9.29 -1.31
CA TYR A 13 5.73 7.84 -1.38
C TYR A 13 4.37 7.50 -1.98
N ILE A 14 4.35 6.41 -2.72
CA ILE A 14 3.14 5.80 -3.26
C ILE A 14 2.98 4.42 -2.64
N ALA A 15 1.79 4.14 -2.12
CA ALA A 15 1.40 2.87 -1.54
C ALA A 15 0.46 2.12 -2.50
N LEU A 16 0.77 0.85 -2.76
CA LEU A 16 0.15 0.04 -3.81
C LEU A 16 -0.37 -1.30 -3.27
N ALA A 17 -1.18 -2.01 -4.06
CA ALA A 17 -1.58 -3.40 -3.82
C ALA A 17 -2.17 -3.64 -2.42
N GLY A 18 -1.42 -4.25 -1.50
CA GLY A 18 -1.90 -4.57 -0.15
C GLY A 18 -2.38 -3.35 0.65
N PHE A 19 -1.78 -2.18 0.43
CA PHE A 19 -2.21 -0.93 1.05
C PHE A 19 -3.57 -0.47 0.51
N TYR A 20 -3.76 -0.55 -0.81
CA TYR A 20 -5.03 -0.25 -1.45
C TYR A 20 -6.16 -1.17 -0.97
N LEU A 21 -5.90 -2.48 -0.89
CA LEU A 21 -6.92 -3.43 -0.43
C LEU A 21 -7.42 -3.11 0.99
N VAL A 22 -6.54 -2.66 1.89
CA VAL A 22 -6.94 -2.26 3.23
C VAL A 22 -7.82 -1.01 3.19
N TYR A 23 -7.44 0.02 2.44
CA TYR A 23 -8.25 1.24 2.31
C TYR A 23 -9.61 0.97 1.68
N SER A 24 -9.63 0.19 0.60
CA SER A 24 -10.85 -0.17 -0.11
C SER A 24 -11.81 -0.99 0.76
N PHE A 25 -11.29 -1.94 1.56
CA PHE A 25 -12.14 -2.76 2.44
C PHE A 25 -12.83 -1.92 3.52
N PHE A 26 -12.15 -0.91 4.08
CA PHE A 26 -12.72 -0.03 5.11
C PHE A 26 -13.44 1.20 4.55
N GLU A 27 -13.64 1.28 3.23
CA GLU A 27 -14.22 2.43 2.52
C GLU A 27 -13.57 3.76 2.91
N ILE A 28 -12.24 3.75 2.98
CA ILE A 28 -11.44 4.93 3.29
C ILE A 28 -10.97 5.57 1.99
N ASP A 29 -11.19 6.88 1.85
CA ASP A 29 -10.72 7.63 0.69
C ASP A 29 -9.18 7.52 0.58
N LEU A 30 -8.67 7.27 -0.63
CA LEU A 30 -7.25 7.02 -0.90
C LEU A 30 -6.34 8.23 -0.60
N THR A 31 -6.93 9.41 -0.39
CA THR A 31 -6.25 10.65 -0.02
C THR A 31 -6.32 10.95 1.49
N THR A 32 -7.02 10.12 2.27
CA THR A 32 -7.17 10.29 3.72
C THR A 32 -5.79 10.24 4.42
N PRO A 33 -5.46 11.21 5.30
CA PRO A 33 -4.23 11.19 6.09
C PRO A 33 -4.09 9.90 6.91
N LEU A 34 -2.85 9.41 7.07
CA LEU A 34 -2.60 8.12 7.71
C LEU A 34 -3.18 8.05 9.14
N SER A 35 -3.04 9.12 9.93
CA SER A 35 -3.59 9.17 11.28
C SER A 35 -5.10 8.99 11.32
N GLU A 36 -5.82 9.66 10.42
CA GLU A 36 -7.29 9.59 10.35
C GLU A 36 -7.75 8.23 9.82
N ALA A 37 -7.06 7.70 8.80
CA ALA A 37 -7.34 6.37 8.27
C ALA A 37 -7.20 5.30 9.36
N PHE A 38 -6.13 5.33 10.16
CA PHE A 38 -5.91 4.35 11.22
C PHE A 38 -6.86 4.50 12.40
N GLU A 39 -7.23 5.72 12.79
CA GLU A 39 -8.27 5.93 13.81
C GLU A 39 -9.61 5.31 13.38
N ARG A 40 -9.99 5.48 12.11
CA ARG A 40 -11.19 4.87 11.54
C ARG A 40 -11.10 3.34 11.52
N MET A 41 -10.00 2.78 11.01
CA MET A 41 -9.80 1.32 10.98
C MET A 41 -9.83 0.73 12.40
N ALA A 42 -9.18 1.37 13.37
CA ALA A 42 -9.17 0.94 14.76
C ALA A 42 -10.57 0.96 15.38
N SER A 43 -11.38 1.97 15.05
CA SER A 43 -12.76 2.05 15.54
C SER A 43 -13.63 0.89 15.03
N ILE A 44 -13.46 0.47 13.77
CA ILE A 44 -14.19 -0.66 13.17
C ILE A 44 -13.71 -1.98 13.78
N CYS A 45 -12.39 -2.14 13.92
CA CYS A 45 -11.77 -3.34 14.46
C CYS A 45 -11.93 -3.52 15.98
N ALA A 46 -12.53 -2.55 16.68
CA ALA A 46 -12.89 -2.68 18.09
C ALA A 46 -14.15 -3.54 18.32
N PHE A 47 -14.95 -3.75 17.27
CA PHE A 47 -16.16 -4.57 17.34
C PHE A 47 -15.86 -6.05 17.05
N PRO A 48 -16.66 -6.99 17.61
CA PRO A 48 -16.67 -8.37 17.16
C PRO A 48 -16.92 -8.48 15.66
N PHE A 49 -16.32 -9.48 15.02
CA PHE A 49 -16.36 -9.64 13.55
C PHE A 49 -17.79 -9.70 12.99
N GLU A 50 -18.70 -10.34 13.71
CA GLU A 50 -20.10 -10.50 13.34
C GLU A 50 -20.93 -9.20 13.48
N GLU A 51 -20.45 -8.25 14.29
CA GLU A 51 -21.14 -6.99 14.59
C GLU A 51 -20.55 -5.81 13.81
N GLY A 52 -19.24 -5.83 13.56
CA GLY A 52 -18.50 -4.75 12.90
C GLY A 52 -18.54 -4.75 11.38
N PHE A 53 -19.00 -5.85 10.77
CA PHE A 53 -19.03 -6.03 9.32
C PHE A 53 -20.40 -6.51 8.83
N THR A 54 -20.80 -6.08 7.65
CA THR A 54 -21.97 -6.56 6.91
C THR A 54 -21.80 -8.01 6.44
N GLU A 55 -22.90 -8.66 6.03
CA GLU A 55 -22.83 -10.02 5.48
C GLU A 55 -21.97 -10.10 4.22
N GLU A 56 -22.02 -9.07 3.37
CA GLU A 56 -21.19 -8.96 2.17
C GLU A 56 -19.70 -8.86 2.51
N GLU A 57 -19.32 -7.95 3.42
CA GLU A 57 -17.94 -7.78 3.86
C GLU A 57 -17.38 -9.07 4.50
N ARG A 58 -18.19 -9.76 5.30
CA ARG A 58 -17.81 -11.07 5.88
C ARG A 58 -17.65 -12.17 4.83
N GLY A 59 -18.25 -12.00 3.65
CA GLY A 59 -18.10 -12.89 2.50
C GLY A 59 -16.74 -12.79 1.81
N ASP A 60 -15.98 -11.70 2.02
CA ASP A 60 -14.61 -11.59 1.53
C ASP A 60 -13.72 -12.66 2.22
N LYS A 61 -13.01 -13.45 1.42
CA LYS A 61 -12.09 -14.49 1.90
C LYS A 61 -10.96 -13.95 2.79
N ASN A 62 -10.67 -12.65 2.71
CA ASN A 62 -9.67 -11.94 3.49
C ASN A 62 -10.27 -11.11 4.64
N ALA A 63 -11.59 -11.09 4.82
CA ALA A 63 -12.28 -10.26 5.80
C ALA A 63 -11.64 -10.33 7.21
N GLY A 64 -11.39 -11.56 7.68
CA GLY A 64 -10.78 -11.83 8.99
C GLY A 64 -9.31 -11.39 9.12
N LEU A 65 -8.67 -10.92 8.03
CA LEU A 65 -7.28 -10.47 8.01
C LEU A 65 -7.16 -8.95 7.98
N TYR A 66 -8.19 -8.20 7.60
CA TYR A 66 -8.03 -6.75 7.37
C TYR A 66 -7.74 -5.96 8.64
N CYS A 67 -8.28 -6.36 9.80
CA CYS A 67 -7.92 -5.76 11.08
C CYS A 67 -6.47 -6.05 11.51
N PHE A 68 -5.91 -7.18 11.10
CA PHE A 68 -4.48 -7.44 11.28
C PHE A 68 -3.64 -6.61 10.27
N ARG A 69 -4.09 -6.54 9.01
CA ARG A 69 -3.39 -5.81 7.95
C ARG A 69 -3.38 -4.30 8.19
N SER A 70 -4.42 -3.71 8.80
CA SER A 70 -4.44 -2.29 9.14
C SER A 70 -3.33 -1.92 10.13
N VAL A 71 -3.14 -2.73 11.18
CA VAL A 71 -2.04 -2.56 12.16
C VAL A 71 -0.69 -2.74 11.49
N TYR A 72 -0.54 -3.77 10.65
CA TYR A 72 0.69 -4.01 9.90
C TYR A 72 1.08 -2.81 9.01
N VAL A 73 0.08 -2.21 8.36
CA VAL A 73 0.27 -1.02 7.51
C VAL A 73 0.64 0.22 8.33
N ASP A 74 0.03 0.43 9.50
CA ASP A 74 0.38 1.54 10.42
C ASP A 74 1.83 1.46 10.89
N VAL A 75 2.25 0.29 11.37
CA VAL A 75 3.63 0.07 11.85
C VAL A 75 4.64 0.37 10.75
N ILE A 76 4.41 -0.11 9.52
CA ILE A 76 5.35 0.14 8.41
C ILE A 76 5.40 1.62 8.05
N LEU A 77 4.24 2.24 7.80
CA LEU A 77 4.22 3.59 7.24
C LEU A 77 4.57 4.65 8.28
N ARG A 78 4.02 4.56 9.49
CA ARG A 78 4.21 5.58 10.53
C ARG A 78 5.40 5.30 11.42
N GLU A 79 5.59 4.09 11.90
CA GLU A 79 6.69 3.81 12.84
C GLU A 79 8.02 3.60 12.12
N TRP A 80 8.05 2.76 11.07
CA TRP A 80 9.31 2.41 10.42
C TRP A 80 9.75 3.44 9.39
N MET A 81 8.81 3.98 8.60
CA MET A 81 9.10 4.97 7.57
C MET A 81 8.91 6.42 8.03
N GLY A 82 8.26 6.65 9.17
CA GLY A 82 8.06 8.01 9.71
C GLY A 82 7.13 8.89 8.85
N LEU A 83 6.22 8.29 8.06
CA LEU A 83 5.37 9.00 7.13
C LEU A 83 4.11 9.53 7.81
N ALA A 84 3.78 10.80 7.58
CA ALA A 84 2.49 11.38 7.96
C ALA A 84 1.42 11.16 6.88
N GLN A 85 1.84 10.99 5.62
CA GLN A 85 0.98 10.83 4.46
C GLN A 85 1.64 9.92 3.42
N VAL A 86 0.81 9.24 2.64
CA VAL A 86 1.20 8.48 1.44
C VAL A 86 0.06 8.59 0.44
N LYS A 87 0.35 8.61 -0.86
CA LYS A 87 -0.72 8.46 -1.86
C LYS A 87 -1.00 6.99 -2.09
N VAL A 88 -2.23 6.55 -1.92
CA VAL A 88 -2.63 5.17 -2.19
C VAL A 88 -3.19 5.08 -3.62
N TYR A 89 -2.77 4.09 -4.39
CA TYR A 89 -3.26 3.84 -5.75
C TYR A 89 -3.76 2.40 -5.88
N ASP A 90 -4.78 2.23 -6.70
CA ASP A 90 -5.48 0.98 -7.01
C ASP A 90 -4.70 0.06 -7.96
N GLU A 91 -3.85 0.63 -8.81
CA GLU A 91 -3.10 -0.11 -9.81
C GLU A 91 -1.58 -0.16 -9.52
N SER A 92 -0.98 -1.31 -9.77
CA SER A 92 0.46 -1.56 -9.60
C SER A 92 1.04 -2.25 -10.81
N GLU A 93 1.69 -1.50 -11.69
CA GLU A 93 2.17 -2.00 -12.98
C GLU A 93 3.64 -2.43 -12.96
N TRP A 94 4.09 -3.12 -11.90
CA TRP A 94 5.49 -3.54 -11.78
C TRP A 94 5.97 -4.37 -12.99
N ALA A 95 5.08 -5.20 -13.54
CA ALA A 95 5.36 -6.04 -14.71
C ALA A 95 5.56 -5.21 -15.99
N LEU A 96 4.84 -4.08 -16.13
CA LEU A 96 5.05 -3.15 -17.24
C LEU A 96 6.43 -2.50 -17.12
N GLY A 97 6.81 -2.04 -15.92
CA GLY A 97 8.14 -1.49 -15.66
C GLY A 97 9.26 -2.49 -16.01
N ALA A 98 9.09 -3.76 -15.63
CA ALA A 98 10.02 -4.83 -16.00
C ALA A 98 10.10 -5.04 -17.52
N ALA A 99 8.96 -5.03 -18.23
CA ALA A 99 8.94 -5.16 -19.68
C ALA A 99 9.65 -4.00 -20.39
N ILE A 100 9.44 -2.76 -19.94
CA ILE A 100 10.12 -1.57 -20.47
C ILE A 100 11.63 -1.67 -20.28
N LEU A 101 12.08 -2.08 -19.09
CA LEU A 101 13.50 -2.25 -18.80
C LEU A 101 14.14 -3.29 -19.72
N LEU A 102 13.52 -4.47 -19.86
CA LEU A 102 14.01 -5.53 -20.75
C LEU A 102 14.09 -5.05 -22.20
N HIS A 103 13.11 -4.29 -22.68
CA HIS A 103 13.17 -3.71 -24.03
C HIS A 103 14.33 -2.73 -24.20
N HIS A 104 14.58 -1.87 -23.20
CA HIS A 104 15.68 -0.91 -23.26
C HIS A 104 17.06 -1.59 -23.26
N GLU A 105 17.23 -2.64 -22.44
CA GLU A 105 18.50 -3.39 -22.39
C GLU A 105 18.80 -4.10 -23.72
N LEU A 106 17.77 -4.63 -24.40
CA LEU A 106 17.91 -5.24 -25.72
C LEU A 106 18.33 -4.22 -26.79
N ASP A 107 17.76 -3.02 -26.76
CA ASP A 107 18.09 -1.94 -27.70
C ASP A 107 19.55 -1.47 -27.54
N ASP A 108 20.06 -1.40 -26.30
CA ASP A 108 21.44 -1.02 -26.02
C ASP A 108 22.44 -2.10 -26.52
N GLU A 109 22.16 -3.38 -26.29
CA GLU A 109 22.98 -4.47 -26.80
C GLU A 109 23.04 -4.52 -28.34
N GLU A 110 21.93 -4.21 -29.03
CA GLU A 110 21.90 -4.15 -30.49
C GLU A 110 22.71 -2.97 -31.05
N ARG A 111 22.79 -1.86 -30.31
CA ARG A 111 23.62 -0.69 -30.69
C ARG A 111 25.11 -0.97 -30.51
N GLU A 112 25.51 -1.69 -29.48
CA GLU A 112 26.93 -2.05 -29.25
C GLU A 112 27.46 -3.06 -30.27
N ARG A 113 26.59 -3.87 -30.89
CA ARG A 113 26.97 -4.83 -31.94
C ARG A 113 27.15 -4.23 -33.34
N ARG A 114 26.78 -2.95 -33.54
CA ARG A 114 26.85 -2.24 -34.84
C ARG A 114 28.05 -1.29 -34.88
#